data_AF-A0AAU3JZ26-F1
#
_entry.id   AF-A0AAU3JZ26-F1
#
_cell.length_a   1.000
_cell.length_b   1.000
_cell.length_c   1.000
_cell.angle_alpha   90.00
_cell.angle_beta   90.00
_cell.angle_gamma   90.00
#
_symmetry.space_group_name_H-M   'P 1'
#
loop_
_entity.id
_entity.type
_entity.pdbx_description
1 polymer ?
#
loop_
_entity_poly.entity_id
_entity_poly.type
_entity_poly.pdbx_seq_one_letter_code
_entity_poly.pdbx_strand_id
1 'polypeptide(L)'
;MQIKPRQHLLDVWQAVGRYSFDSDGWAWGKWGGQSSVADAERLLCLLYPATEIPAFRIDDPDTTQDDVQKALRKAGGRLEIPVNMLTATAEFMRNHTGDDKRPTFAGGYYFHSRDSAQDLTPEQRELGVVDSYSMSVTLCLATLGFLKIYETKTRRTEVLELIQELRTATSVRLTAAMVSLLRSFTVNVFDMDSSQGRTLSELLGQGRLSQRMVLQKFQRRFEALRAIVSESLVLGVDVEEGLADQNQLFECGWAWSLVKDAPEVETEEEIGPQPAGVANAVPYLYFTVVALDGIADLFSDRTLTLGLLNAEQQKLAEALRLRWEITQQYWSAIARFDADNWPLEDIPWRTTGQKLESEYFSLSVAAILVHDLVRRRATDDDLTRTVGIMERLAERGRITSRMTGTDKAVELHNPGIILPLQGSERIGPPMQWRMNDFSAQLLKRTIQLCALSRNLVSHDRLLRLAEDIFGHMWKRRIGDGDGVDLWDNVHAVYPGSPASDRPVSWSVTERVTECLVSAHQLYRQPPIRSAELGVLARALLSESTHLLGNEQMEPAPAADGRRGMDLKGIEVKLRRARQLIDEQPGTACALTLDVLGQLDALARARDAATQGA
;
A
#
# COMPACT_ATOMS: atom_id res chain seq x y z
N MET A 1 1.87 12.02 16.10
CA MET A 1 3.32 12.25 15.93
C MET A 1 3.55 12.56 14.46
N GLN A 2 4.20 13.67 14.09
CA GLN A 2 4.31 14.05 12.68
C GLN A 2 5.06 13.00 11.86
N ILE A 3 4.49 12.61 10.71
CA ILE A 3 5.14 11.69 9.77
C ILE A 3 6.23 12.46 9.02
N LYS A 4 7.49 12.03 9.17
CA LYS A 4 8.66 12.57 8.47
C LYS A 4 9.27 11.48 7.59
N PRO A 5 8.73 11.22 6.38
CA PRO A 5 9.04 10.02 5.61
C PRO A 5 10.54 9.79 5.42
N ARG A 6 11.27 10.84 5.04
CA ARG A 6 12.72 10.74 4.84
C ARG A 6 13.46 10.34 6.11
N GLN A 7 13.24 11.06 7.21
CA GLN A 7 13.96 10.77 8.46
C GLN A 7 13.63 9.35 8.94
N HIS A 8 12.35 8.99 9.00
CA HIS A 8 11.93 7.70 9.52
C HIS A 8 12.37 6.54 8.62
N LEU A 9 12.41 6.70 7.28
CA LEU A 9 12.98 5.68 6.39
C LEU A 9 14.48 5.49 6.63
N LEU A 10 15.25 6.56 6.87
CA LEU A 10 16.66 6.45 7.22
C LEU A 10 16.85 5.71 8.55
N ASP A 11 15.98 5.96 9.54
CA ASP A 11 16.00 5.25 10.82
C ASP A 11 15.72 3.74 10.64
N VAL A 12 14.73 3.40 9.79
CA VAL A 12 14.43 2.01 9.42
C VAL A 12 15.63 1.37 8.70
N TRP A 13 16.21 2.02 7.70
CA TRP A 13 17.37 1.52 6.97
C TRP A 13 18.59 1.33 7.87
N GLN A 14 18.78 2.20 8.84
CA GLN A 14 19.83 2.03 9.83
C GLN A 14 19.58 0.79 10.69
N ALA A 15 18.35 0.56 11.14
CA ALA A 15 17.97 -0.61 11.93
C ALA A 15 18.10 -1.92 11.13
N VAL A 16 17.58 -1.95 9.90
CA VAL A 16 17.72 -3.08 8.97
C VAL A 16 19.19 -3.34 8.65
N GLY A 17 19.96 -2.27 8.41
CA GLY A 17 21.39 -2.32 8.17
C GLY A 17 22.17 -2.96 9.32
N ARG A 18 21.84 -2.61 10.57
CA ARG A 18 22.44 -3.23 11.76
C ARG A 18 22.06 -4.69 11.93
N TYR A 19 20.82 -5.05 11.66
CA TYR A 19 20.29 -6.40 11.89
C TYR A 19 20.64 -7.38 10.75
N SER A 20 20.80 -6.87 9.52
CA SER A 20 20.88 -7.69 8.31
C SER A 20 22.23 -7.72 7.63
N PHE A 21 23.21 -6.97 8.12
CA PHE A 21 24.56 -7.02 7.60
C PHE A 21 25.56 -7.32 8.72
N ASP A 22 26.42 -8.30 8.49
CA ASP A 22 27.57 -8.64 9.31
C ASP A 22 28.89 -8.31 8.59
N SER A 23 30.02 -8.90 8.99
CA SER A 23 31.32 -8.68 8.34
C SER A 23 31.43 -9.34 6.96
N ASP A 24 30.64 -10.38 6.70
CA ASP A 24 30.74 -11.23 5.50
C ASP A 24 29.65 -10.89 4.47
N GLY A 25 28.67 -10.06 4.84
CA GLY A 25 27.67 -9.53 3.93
C GLY A 25 26.26 -9.60 4.53
N TRP A 26 25.30 -10.04 3.73
CA TRP A 26 23.91 -10.14 4.16
C TRP A 26 23.70 -11.36 5.05
N ALA A 27 23.17 -11.14 6.25
CA ALA A 27 22.96 -12.18 7.25
C ALA A 27 21.48 -12.54 7.38
N TRP A 28 21.06 -13.65 6.77
CA TRP A 28 19.67 -14.12 6.87
C TRP A 28 19.28 -14.56 8.30
N GLY A 29 20.25 -14.94 9.12
CA GLY A 29 20.02 -15.40 10.49
C GLY A 29 19.35 -16.78 10.57
N LYS A 30 19.03 -17.23 11.78
CA LYS A 30 18.51 -18.59 12.05
C LYS A 30 17.22 -18.92 11.30
N TRP A 31 16.38 -17.92 11.05
CA TRP A 31 15.05 -18.08 10.45
C TRP A 31 15.05 -17.85 8.93
N GLY A 32 16.19 -17.47 8.37
CA GLY A 32 16.38 -17.27 6.94
C GLY A 32 16.13 -18.52 6.11
N GLY A 33 15.56 -18.36 4.92
CA GLY A 33 15.26 -19.46 4.01
C GLY A 33 14.04 -20.30 4.41
N GLN A 34 13.47 -20.09 5.59
CA GLN A 34 12.33 -20.88 6.08
C GLN A 34 10.98 -20.35 5.59
N SER A 35 10.89 -19.06 5.25
CA SER A 35 9.67 -18.42 4.78
C SER A 35 10.00 -17.45 3.66
N SER A 36 9.45 -17.73 2.49
CA SER A 36 9.61 -16.86 1.32
C SER A 36 8.97 -15.50 1.54
N VAL A 37 7.89 -15.46 2.33
CA VAL A 37 7.20 -14.22 2.74
C VAL A 37 8.15 -13.34 3.56
N ALA A 38 8.70 -13.88 4.65
CA ALA A 38 9.52 -13.10 5.58
C ALA A 38 10.83 -12.60 4.95
N ASP A 39 11.46 -13.43 4.13
CA ASP A 39 12.70 -13.05 3.47
C ASP A 39 12.45 -11.96 2.42
N ALA A 40 11.31 -12.02 1.71
CA ALA A 40 10.90 -10.97 0.79
C ALA A 40 10.55 -9.66 1.51
N GLU A 41 9.80 -9.72 2.61
CA GLU A 41 9.46 -8.55 3.45
C GLU A 41 10.73 -7.81 3.90
N ARG A 42 11.74 -8.57 4.32
CA ARG A 42 13.03 -8.04 4.76
C ARG A 42 13.79 -7.33 3.62
N LEU A 43 13.85 -7.93 2.43
CA LEU A 43 14.49 -7.31 1.27
C LEU A 43 13.76 -6.03 0.82
N LEU A 44 12.43 -6.05 0.85
CA LEU A 44 11.58 -4.92 0.46
C LEU A 44 11.73 -3.72 1.38
N CYS A 45 12.11 -3.91 2.65
CA CYS A 45 12.47 -2.81 3.54
C CYS A 45 13.58 -1.91 2.94
N LEU A 46 14.45 -2.44 2.08
CA LEU A 46 15.50 -1.69 1.38
C LEU A 46 15.17 -1.46 -0.09
N LEU A 47 14.76 -2.49 -0.82
CA LEU A 47 14.55 -2.40 -2.27
C LEU A 47 13.36 -1.53 -2.64
N TYR A 48 12.27 -1.55 -1.86
CA TYR A 48 11.08 -0.77 -2.20
C TYR A 48 11.34 0.75 -2.12
N PRO A 49 11.86 1.33 -1.02
CA PRO A 49 12.18 2.76 -0.99
C PRO A 49 13.29 3.14 -1.98
N ALA A 50 14.29 2.27 -2.19
CA ALA A 50 15.38 2.53 -3.12
C ALA A 50 14.91 2.69 -4.58
N THR A 51 13.80 2.03 -4.92
CA THR A 51 13.28 1.98 -6.28
C THR A 51 12.13 2.96 -6.51
N GLU A 52 11.35 3.27 -5.47
CA GLU A 52 10.21 4.19 -5.53
C GLU A 52 10.58 5.65 -5.23
N ILE A 53 11.61 5.90 -4.42
CA ILE A 53 12.00 7.25 -4.01
C ILE A 53 13.38 7.60 -4.59
N PRO A 54 13.47 8.53 -5.56
CA PRO A 54 14.75 8.92 -6.17
C PRO A 54 15.83 9.37 -5.15
N ALA A 55 15.41 9.97 -4.04
CA ALA A 55 16.33 10.43 -2.99
C ALA A 55 16.86 9.32 -2.06
N PHE A 56 16.36 8.08 -2.21
CA PHE A 56 16.84 6.87 -1.52
C PHE A 56 17.54 5.90 -2.46
N ARG A 57 17.78 6.30 -3.70
CA ARG A 57 18.39 5.46 -4.73
C ARG A 57 19.75 4.92 -4.28
N ILE A 58 19.94 3.60 -4.44
CA ILE A 58 21.22 2.91 -4.18
C ILE A 58 21.71 2.08 -5.38
N ASP A 59 20.99 2.10 -6.50
CA ASP A 59 21.39 1.48 -7.78
C ASP A 59 22.26 2.41 -8.66
N ASP A 60 22.53 3.64 -8.22
CA ASP A 60 23.40 4.60 -8.91
C ASP A 60 24.42 5.21 -7.93
N PRO A 61 25.62 4.59 -7.80
CA PRO A 61 26.64 5.02 -6.85
C PRO A 61 27.12 6.47 -6.99
N ASP A 62 26.91 7.09 -8.16
CA ASP A 62 27.31 8.48 -8.42
C ASP A 62 26.35 9.51 -7.81
N THR A 63 25.11 9.09 -7.52
CA THR A 63 24.03 9.97 -7.03
C THR A 63 23.48 9.58 -5.66
N THR A 64 23.96 8.47 -5.08
CA THR A 64 23.63 8.06 -3.71
C THR A 64 23.95 9.18 -2.72
N GLN A 65 22.96 9.56 -1.92
CA GLN A 65 23.06 10.69 -0.99
C GLN A 65 23.84 10.30 0.29
N ASP A 66 24.54 11.26 0.89
CA ASP A 66 25.45 11.02 2.03
C ASP A 66 24.74 10.44 3.26
N ASP A 67 23.52 10.90 3.55
CA ASP A 67 22.73 10.41 4.68
C ASP A 67 22.18 9.00 4.44
N VAL A 68 21.83 8.66 3.20
CA VAL A 68 21.50 7.30 2.77
C VAL A 68 22.69 6.37 2.96
N GLN A 69 23.89 6.79 2.51
CA GLN A 69 25.12 6.03 2.72
C GLN A 69 25.42 5.85 4.22
N LYS A 70 25.21 6.90 5.02
CA LYS A 70 25.40 6.84 6.48
C LYS A 70 24.44 5.86 7.15
N ALA A 71 23.17 5.84 6.75
CA ALA A 71 22.18 4.90 7.26
C ALA A 71 22.57 3.44 6.94
N LEU A 72 23.03 3.20 5.71
CA LEU A 72 23.44 1.87 5.23
C LEU A 72 24.94 1.58 5.39
N ARG A 73 25.67 2.28 6.26
CA ARG A 73 27.12 2.07 6.45
C ARG A 73 27.50 0.62 6.79
N LYS A 74 26.58 -0.15 7.36
CA LYS A 74 26.76 -1.58 7.69
C LYS A 74 26.69 -2.47 6.45
N ALA A 75 25.99 -2.03 5.41
CA ALA A 75 25.94 -2.66 4.09
C ALA A 75 27.13 -2.29 3.19
N GLY A 76 28.09 -1.49 3.68
CA GLY A 76 29.28 -1.07 2.94
C GLY A 76 29.25 0.38 2.44
N GLY A 77 30.23 0.73 1.62
CA GLY A 77 30.31 2.03 0.94
C GLY A 77 29.42 2.13 -0.30
N ARG A 78 29.36 3.31 -0.93
CA ARG A 78 28.52 3.59 -2.10
C ARG A 78 28.67 2.60 -3.28
N LEU A 79 29.86 2.00 -3.45
CA LEU A 79 30.15 1.02 -4.50
C LEU A 79 29.83 -0.43 -4.09
N GLU A 80 29.79 -0.70 -2.79
CA GLU A 80 29.58 -2.03 -2.20
C GLU A 80 28.09 -2.28 -1.98
N ILE A 81 27.34 -1.27 -1.52
CA ILE A 81 25.89 -1.35 -1.24
C ILE A 81 25.13 -2.00 -2.40
N PRO A 82 25.23 -1.53 -3.66
CA PRO A 82 24.49 -2.17 -4.74
C PRO A 82 24.87 -3.63 -4.96
N VAL A 83 26.17 -3.99 -4.87
CA VAL A 83 26.63 -5.38 -5.04
C VAL A 83 26.08 -6.26 -3.93
N ASN A 84 26.14 -5.80 -2.67
CA ASN A 84 25.61 -6.55 -1.54
C ASN A 84 24.10 -6.77 -1.66
N MET A 85 23.36 -5.79 -2.21
CA MET A 85 21.95 -5.98 -2.52
C MET A 85 21.70 -7.01 -3.63
N LEU A 86 22.53 -7.03 -4.68
CA LEU A 86 22.46 -8.07 -5.72
C LEU A 86 22.72 -9.46 -5.13
N THR A 87 23.76 -9.60 -4.31
CA THR A 87 24.12 -10.87 -3.67
C THR A 87 22.99 -11.36 -2.77
N ALA A 88 22.46 -10.50 -1.90
CA ALA A 88 21.33 -10.85 -1.03
C ALA A 88 20.10 -11.29 -1.83
N THR A 89 19.77 -10.56 -2.91
CA THR A 89 18.61 -10.91 -3.74
C THR A 89 18.84 -12.22 -4.51
N ALA A 90 20.06 -12.46 -4.99
CA ALA A 90 20.40 -13.72 -5.67
C ALA A 90 20.38 -14.92 -4.71
N GLU A 91 20.84 -14.74 -3.47
CA GLU A 91 20.68 -15.75 -2.41
C GLU A 91 19.21 -16.03 -2.12
N PHE A 92 18.36 -15.00 -2.03
CA PHE A 92 16.92 -15.18 -1.89
C PHE A 92 16.35 -16.04 -3.03
N MET A 93 16.68 -15.73 -4.28
CA MET A 93 16.19 -16.50 -5.43
C MET A 93 16.64 -17.96 -5.35
N ARG A 94 17.89 -18.23 -4.95
CA ARG A 94 18.41 -19.59 -4.78
C ARG A 94 17.76 -20.35 -3.62
N ASN A 95 17.61 -19.70 -2.46
CA ASN A 95 17.02 -20.29 -1.26
C ASN A 95 15.53 -20.62 -1.47
N HIS A 96 14.84 -19.85 -2.31
CA HIS A 96 13.43 -20.03 -2.63
C HIS A 96 13.21 -20.58 -4.04
N THR A 97 14.07 -21.52 -4.44
CA THR A 97 13.93 -22.36 -5.65
C THR A 97 14.05 -23.82 -5.24
N GLY A 98 13.07 -24.63 -5.64
CA GLY A 98 13.01 -26.05 -5.31
C GLY A 98 14.00 -26.89 -6.10
N ASP A 99 14.12 -28.17 -5.74
CA ASP A 99 15.00 -29.14 -6.42
C ASP A 99 14.63 -29.32 -7.90
N ASP A 100 13.33 -29.19 -8.22
CA ASP A 100 12.76 -29.19 -9.57
C ASP A 100 12.94 -27.86 -10.31
N LYS A 101 13.78 -26.96 -9.77
CA LYS A 101 14.12 -25.64 -10.33
C LYS A 101 12.96 -24.65 -10.40
N ARG A 102 11.79 -24.96 -9.82
CA ARG A 102 10.69 -24.01 -9.76
C ARG A 102 10.86 -23.03 -8.58
N PRO A 103 10.44 -21.77 -8.72
CA PRO A 103 10.33 -20.86 -7.60
C PRO A 103 9.38 -21.42 -6.53
N THR A 104 9.80 -21.40 -5.26
CA THR A 104 8.96 -21.76 -4.12
C THR A 104 8.41 -20.50 -3.43
N PHE A 105 7.23 -20.65 -2.84
CA PHE A 105 6.48 -19.55 -2.25
C PHE A 105 6.09 -19.86 -0.79
N ALA A 106 6.90 -20.66 -0.11
CA ALA A 106 6.63 -21.21 1.22
C ALA A 106 6.21 -20.13 2.23
N GLY A 107 5.06 -20.34 2.89
CA GLY A 107 4.61 -19.51 4.01
C GLY A 107 5.45 -19.72 5.28
N GLY A 108 6.02 -20.91 5.48
CA GLY A 108 6.98 -21.18 6.55
C GLY A 108 6.38 -21.05 7.94
N TYR A 109 7.05 -20.26 8.79
CA TYR A 109 6.66 -20.06 10.20
C TYR A 109 5.41 -19.17 10.39
N TYR A 110 4.88 -18.56 9.32
CA TYR A 110 3.59 -17.87 9.39
C TYR A 110 2.42 -18.85 9.53
N PHE A 111 2.58 -20.09 9.07
CA PHE A 111 1.60 -21.15 9.30
C PHE A 111 1.68 -21.71 10.72
N HIS A 112 0.50 -21.88 11.32
CA HIS A 112 0.33 -22.45 12.64
C HIS A 112 -0.63 -23.64 12.57
N SER A 113 -0.42 -24.65 13.40
CA SER A 113 -1.43 -25.68 13.62
C SER A 113 -2.57 -25.11 14.45
N ARG A 114 -3.80 -25.49 14.11
CA ARG A 114 -4.99 -25.18 14.93
C ARG A 114 -4.92 -25.84 16.30
N ASP A 115 -4.30 -27.01 16.38
CA ASP A 115 -4.04 -27.71 17.64
C ASP A 115 -2.57 -27.52 18.03
N SER A 116 -2.32 -26.79 19.11
CA SER A 116 -0.96 -26.54 19.60
C SER A 116 -0.21 -27.80 20.04
N ALA A 117 -0.91 -28.93 20.21
CA ALA A 117 -0.28 -30.22 20.50
C ALA A 117 0.22 -30.95 19.24
N GLN A 118 -0.13 -30.47 18.04
CA GLN A 118 0.27 -31.07 16.76
C GLN A 118 1.14 -30.09 15.98
N ASP A 119 2.34 -30.53 15.60
CA ASP A 119 3.20 -29.77 14.70
C ASP A 119 2.77 -29.94 13.24
N LEU A 120 2.93 -28.88 12.45
CA LEU A 120 2.74 -28.94 11.00
C LEU A 120 3.89 -29.72 10.34
N THR A 121 3.58 -30.51 9.31
CA THR A 121 4.59 -31.25 8.54
C THR A 121 5.46 -30.31 7.69
N PRO A 122 6.65 -30.75 7.23
CA PRO A 122 7.47 -29.96 6.31
C PRO A 122 6.71 -29.54 5.05
N GLU A 123 5.93 -30.44 4.45
CA GLU A 123 5.14 -30.17 3.25
C GLU A 123 4.10 -29.07 3.47
N GLN A 124 3.48 -29.04 4.65
CA GLN A 124 2.54 -27.97 5.02
C GLN A 124 3.23 -26.61 5.15
N ARG A 125 4.48 -26.57 5.61
CA ARG A 125 5.26 -25.32 5.74
C ARG A 125 5.74 -24.79 4.39
N GLU A 126 5.98 -25.69 3.44
CA GLU A 126 6.44 -25.37 2.09
C GLU A 126 5.33 -24.88 1.15
N LEU A 127 4.07 -24.98 1.56
CA LEU A 127 2.94 -24.51 0.75
C LEU A 127 3.06 -23.04 0.37
N GLY A 128 2.78 -22.77 -0.89
CA GLY A 128 2.59 -21.42 -1.39
C GLY A 128 1.35 -20.76 -0.78
N VAL A 129 1.43 -19.45 -0.56
CA VAL A 129 0.36 -18.62 0.01
C VAL A 129 0.25 -17.34 -0.79
N VAL A 130 -0.97 -16.79 -0.90
CA VAL A 130 -1.22 -15.56 -1.66
C VAL A 130 -0.34 -14.39 -1.22
N ASP A 131 -0.02 -14.28 0.07
CA ASP A 131 0.95 -13.31 0.58
C ASP A 131 2.30 -13.42 -0.13
N SER A 132 2.81 -14.63 -0.30
CA SER A 132 4.10 -14.87 -0.94
C SER A 132 4.06 -14.59 -2.44
N TYR A 133 2.97 -14.96 -3.12
CA TYR A 133 2.80 -14.67 -4.54
C TYR A 133 2.75 -13.15 -4.78
N SER A 134 1.93 -12.44 -3.99
CA SER A 134 1.79 -10.99 -4.06
C SER A 134 3.09 -10.26 -3.74
N MET A 135 3.75 -10.63 -2.64
CA MET A 135 5.02 -10.03 -2.23
C MET A 135 6.13 -10.27 -3.26
N SER A 136 6.12 -11.42 -3.92
CA SER A 136 7.07 -11.74 -4.98
C SER A 136 6.87 -10.88 -6.23
N VAL A 137 5.64 -10.45 -6.55
CA VAL A 137 5.41 -9.49 -7.63
C VAL A 137 6.13 -8.17 -7.33
N THR A 138 5.88 -7.59 -6.15
CA THR A 138 6.52 -6.34 -5.71
C THR A 138 8.04 -6.46 -5.67
N LEU A 139 8.57 -7.53 -5.07
CA LEU A 139 10.01 -7.78 -5.00
C LEU A 139 10.64 -7.92 -6.39
N CYS A 140 10.06 -8.73 -7.28
CA CYS A 140 10.58 -8.91 -8.62
C CYS A 140 10.59 -7.60 -9.43
N LEU A 141 9.55 -6.77 -9.32
CA LEU A 141 9.50 -5.46 -9.99
C LEU A 141 10.51 -4.46 -9.42
N ALA A 142 10.72 -4.46 -8.10
CA ALA A 142 11.77 -3.68 -7.48
C ALA A 142 13.15 -4.13 -7.98
N THR A 143 13.43 -5.43 -7.95
CA THR A 143 14.69 -6.04 -8.43
C THR A 143 14.93 -5.76 -9.91
N LEU A 144 13.97 -6.01 -10.81
CA LEU A 144 14.15 -5.79 -12.25
C LEU A 144 14.46 -4.32 -12.57
N GLY A 145 13.79 -3.38 -11.90
CA GLY A 145 14.08 -1.97 -12.10
C GLY A 145 15.43 -1.54 -11.50
N PHE A 146 15.83 -2.12 -10.37
CA PHE A 146 17.17 -1.95 -9.79
C PHE A 146 18.26 -2.43 -10.76
N LEU A 147 18.12 -3.64 -11.29
CA LEU A 147 19.05 -4.24 -12.25
C LEU A 147 19.17 -3.39 -13.52
N LYS A 148 18.05 -2.92 -14.05
CA LYS A 148 18.00 -2.10 -15.27
C LYS A 148 18.82 -0.80 -15.13
N ILE A 149 18.82 -0.18 -13.96
CA ILE A 149 19.60 1.04 -13.70
C ILE A 149 21.07 0.67 -13.44
N TYR A 150 21.33 -0.25 -12.49
CA TYR A 150 22.68 -0.54 -12.03
C TYR A 150 23.57 -1.21 -13.10
N GLU A 151 23.00 -1.98 -14.03
CA GLU A 151 23.74 -2.55 -15.17
C GLU A 151 24.47 -1.47 -15.97
N THR A 152 23.89 -0.28 -16.11
CA THR A 152 24.53 0.84 -16.82
C THR A 152 25.67 1.51 -16.05
N LYS A 153 25.84 1.16 -14.77
CA LYS A 153 26.76 1.81 -13.81
C LYS A 153 27.97 0.97 -13.44
N THR A 154 27.98 -0.32 -13.78
CA THR A 154 29.09 -1.23 -13.50
C THR A 154 29.76 -1.71 -14.79
N ARG A 155 31.08 -1.95 -14.72
CA ARG A 155 31.87 -2.58 -15.79
C ARG A 155 32.55 -3.89 -15.34
N ARG A 156 32.29 -4.32 -14.10
CA ARG A 156 32.87 -5.55 -13.54
C ARG A 156 32.15 -6.75 -14.12
N THR A 157 32.89 -7.63 -14.80
CA THR A 157 32.33 -8.81 -15.48
C THR A 157 31.55 -9.71 -14.53
N GLU A 158 32.11 -10.03 -13.37
CA GLU A 158 31.46 -10.85 -12.33
C GLU A 158 30.10 -10.28 -11.88
N VAL A 159 29.97 -8.94 -11.80
CA VAL A 159 28.73 -8.27 -11.41
C VAL A 159 27.72 -8.30 -12.56
N LEU A 160 28.18 -8.14 -13.80
CA LEU A 160 27.31 -8.24 -14.98
C LEU A 160 26.76 -9.66 -15.16
N GLU A 161 27.57 -10.68 -14.89
CA GLU A 161 27.14 -12.08 -14.87
C GLU A 161 26.07 -12.32 -13.79
N LEU A 162 26.31 -11.83 -12.57
CA LEU A 162 25.32 -11.90 -11.48
C LEU A 162 24.02 -11.16 -11.83
N ILE A 163 24.09 -9.99 -12.47
CA ILE A 163 22.92 -9.25 -12.95
C ILE A 163 22.10 -10.10 -13.93
N GLN A 164 22.76 -10.79 -14.86
CA GLN A 164 22.08 -11.60 -15.87
C GLN A 164 21.46 -12.87 -15.28
N GLU A 165 22.17 -13.56 -14.37
CA GLU A 165 21.61 -14.67 -13.57
C GLU A 165 20.35 -14.20 -12.84
N LEU A 166 20.47 -13.10 -12.09
CA LEU A 166 19.39 -12.58 -11.27
C LEU A 166 18.21 -12.10 -12.12
N ARG A 167 18.45 -11.44 -13.26
CA ARG A 167 17.40 -11.03 -14.21
C ARG A 167 16.57 -12.22 -14.66
N THR A 168 17.24 -13.33 -14.99
CA THR A 168 16.58 -14.56 -15.46
C THR A 168 15.74 -15.18 -14.34
N ALA A 169 16.34 -15.41 -13.16
CA ALA A 169 15.63 -15.98 -12.01
C ALA A 169 14.44 -15.11 -11.55
N THR A 170 14.62 -13.78 -11.58
CA THR A 170 13.57 -12.82 -11.21
C THR A 170 12.40 -12.86 -12.20
N SER A 171 12.68 -12.98 -13.50
CA SER A 171 11.65 -13.11 -14.54
C SER A 171 10.83 -14.39 -14.35
N VAL A 172 11.49 -15.53 -14.15
CA VAL A 172 10.83 -16.83 -13.92
C VAL A 172 9.95 -16.77 -12.66
N ARG A 173 10.48 -16.21 -11.56
CA ARG A 173 9.72 -16.05 -10.31
C ARG A 173 8.52 -15.12 -10.46
N LEU A 174 8.67 -14.01 -11.19
CA LEU A 174 7.58 -13.07 -11.46
C LEU A 174 6.45 -13.78 -12.20
N THR A 175 6.77 -14.48 -13.28
CA THR A 175 5.79 -15.24 -14.06
C THR A 175 5.10 -16.31 -13.20
N ALA A 176 5.86 -17.08 -12.42
CA ALA A 176 5.30 -18.10 -11.52
C ALA A 176 4.37 -17.51 -10.45
N ALA A 177 4.70 -16.33 -9.91
CA ALA A 177 3.87 -15.62 -8.96
C ALA A 177 2.56 -15.14 -9.59
N MET A 178 2.60 -14.59 -10.80
CA MET A 178 1.42 -14.14 -11.54
C MET A 178 0.48 -15.30 -11.88
N VAL A 179 1.03 -16.43 -12.35
CA VAL A 179 0.28 -17.67 -12.57
C VAL A 179 -0.36 -18.16 -11.26
N SER A 180 0.39 -18.13 -10.16
CA SER A 180 -0.14 -18.56 -8.85
C SER A 180 -1.27 -17.63 -8.35
N LEU A 181 -1.18 -16.32 -8.60
CA LEU A 181 -2.26 -15.38 -8.29
C LEU A 181 -3.51 -15.63 -9.15
N LEU A 182 -3.35 -15.97 -10.43
CA LEU A 182 -4.48 -16.34 -11.30
C LEU A 182 -5.19 -17.61 -10.79
N ARG A 183 -4.42 -18.62 -10.39
CA ARG A 183 -4.93 -19.92 -9.88
C ARG A 183 -5.42 -19.87 -8.43
N SER A 184 -5.16 -18.78 -7.71
CA SER A 184 -5.69 -18.53 -6.37
C SER A 184 -6.98 -17.69 -6.39
N PHE A 185 -7.33 -17.11 -7.53
CA PHE A 185 -8.57 -16.37 -7.69
C PHE A 185 -9.77 -17.33 -7.73
N THR A 186 -10.87 -16.94 -7.09
CA THR A 186 -12.08 -17.76 -7.02
C THR A 186 -13.33 -16.92 -7.15
N VAL A 187 -14.33 -17.49 -7.82
CA VAL A 187 -15.73 -17.06 -7.77
C VAL A 187 -16.50 -18.18 -7.08
N ASN A 188 -16.99 -17.90 -5.88
CA ASN A 188 -17.75 -18.84 -5.07
C ASN A 188 -19.24 -18.54 -5.24
N VAL A 189 -20.00 -19.47 -5.78
CA VAL A 189 -21.44 -19.35 -6.02
C VAL A 189 -22.19 -20.25 -5.06
N PHE A 190 -23.26 -19.74 -4.46
CA PHE A 190 -23.98 -20.45 -3.40
C PHE A 190 -25.46 -20.06 -3.34
N ASP A 191 -26.27 -20.99 -2.86
CA ASP A 191 -27.69 -20.80 -2.67
C ASP A 191 -28.00 -19.82 -1.52
N MET A 192 -29.12 -19.10 -1.61
CA MET A 192 -29.58 -18.16 -0.58
C MET A 192 -29.85 -18.84 0.78
N ASP A 193 -30.40 -20.05 0.78
CA ASP A 193 -30.74 -20.81 1.99
C ASP A 193 -29.53 -21.52 2.60
N SER A 194 -28.42 -21.57 1.85
CA SER A 194 -27.14 -22.04 2.36
C SER A 194 -26.70 -21.22 3.58
N SER A 195 -25.81 -21.81 4.38
CA SER A 195 -25.33 -21.11 5.58
C SER A 195 -24.55 -19.83 5.27
N GLN A 196 -23.90 -19.77 4.10
CA GLN A 196 -23.20 -18.60 3.59
C GLN A 196 -24.19 -17.56 3.05
N GLY A 197 -25.19 -18.00 2.27
CA GLY A 197 -26.25 -17.15 1.71
C GLY A 197 -27.08 -16.45 2.78
N ARG A 198 -27.41 -17.15 3.87
CA ARG A 198 -28.08 -16.53 5.04
C ARG A 198 -27.22 -15.47 5.71
N THR A 199 -25.93 -15.76 5.91
CA THR A 199 -24.99 -14.80 6.53
C THR A 199 -24.85 -13.54 5.66
N LEU A 200 -24.71 -13.69 4.34
CA LEU A 200 -24.65 -12.56 3.42
C LEU A 200 -25.97 -11.77 3.42
N SER A 201 -27.11 -12.46 3.42
CA SER A 201 -28.42 -11.81 3.43
C SER A 201 -28.68 -11.02 4.70
N GLU A 202 -28.27 -11.54 5.86
CA GLU A 202 -28.32 -10.83 7.15
C GLU A 202 -27.44 -9.58 7.13
N LEU A 203 -26.21 -9.71 6.62
CA LEU A 203 -25.24 -8.62 6.52
C LEU A 203 -25.75 -7.49 5.60
N LEU A 204 -26.27 -7.84 4.43
CA LEU A 204 -26.77 -6.86 3.46
C LEU A 204 -28.12 -6.26 3.87
N GLY A 205 -28.96 -7.05 4.54
CA GLY A 205 -30.27 -6.62 4.98
C GLY A 205 -30.26 -5.80 6.27
N GLN A 206 -29.23 -5.95 7.12
CA GLN A 206 -29.08 -5.29 8.42
C GLN A 206 -30.34 -5.35 9.30
N GLY A 207 -31.10 -6.45 9.21
CA GLY A 207 -32.39 -6.60 9.90
C GLY A 207 -33.56 -5.74 9.38
N ARG A 208 -33.33 -4.92 8.33
CA ARG A 208 -34.32 -4.00 7.75
C ARG A 208 -35.01 -4.56 6.50
N LEU A 209 -34.33 -5.44 5.77
CA LEU A 209 -34.83 -6.06 4.55
C LEU A 209 -35.10 -7.56 4.77
N SER A 210 -36.16 -8.06 4.13
CA SER A 210 -36.38 -9.51 4.04
C SER A 210 -35.38 -10.15 3.07
N GLN A 211 -35.06 -11.44 3.25
CA GLN A 211 -34.13 -12.17 2.36
C GLN A 211 -34.54 -12.07 0.89
N ARG A 212 -35.83 -12.15 0.58
CA ARG A 212 -36.36 -11.99 -0.78
C ARG A 212 -36.07 -10.59 -1.36
N MET A 213 -36.19 -9.54 -0.56
CA MET A 213 -35.86 -8.18 -1.01
C MET A 213 -34.35 -8.01 -1.22
N VAL A 214 -33.53 -8.60 -0.36
CA VAL A 214 -32.08 -8.63 -0.54
C VAL A 214 -31.72 -9.33 -1.85
N LEU A 215 -32.31 -10.49 -2.15
CA LEU A 215 -32.10 -11.22 -3.40
C LEU A 215 -32.42 -10.35 -4.62
N GLN A 216 -33.61 -9.76 -4.66
CA GLN A 216 -34.05 -8.94 -5.79
C GLN A 216 -33.14 -7.73 -6.01
N LYS A 217 -32.69 -7.09 -4.91
CA LYS A 217 -31.76 -5.97 -4.97
C LYS A 217 -30.37 -6.42 -5.42
N PHE A 218 -29.92 -7.58 -4.95
CA PHE A 218 -28.66 -8.21 -5.34
C PHE A 218 -28.65 -8.51 -6.84
N GLN A 219 -29.67 -9.20 -7.35
CA GLN A 219 -29.85 -9.50 -8.77
C GLN A 219 -29.70 -8.25 -9.64
N ARG A 220 -30.50 -7.21 -9.35
CA ARG A 220 -30.47 -5.94 -10.10
C ARG A 220 -29.10 -5.25 -10.05
N ARG A 221 -28.43 -5.29 -8.89
CA ARG A 221 -27.15 -4.61 -8.69
C ARG A 221 -25.99 -5.32 -9.38
N PHE A 222 -26.03 -6.65 -9.42
CA PHE A 222 -24.92 -7.48 -9.88
C PHE A 222 -25.15 -8.13 -11.25
N GLU A 223 -26.25 -7.83 -11.94
CA GLU A 223 -26.56 -8.34 -13.29
C GLU A 223 -25.40 -8.10 -14.27
N ALA A 224 -24.94 -6.84 -14.40
CA ALA A 224 -23.84 -6.50 -15.30
C ALA A 224 -22.52 -7.17 -14.90
N LEU A 225 -22.22 -7.25 -13.59
CA LEU A 225 -21.00 -7.88 -13.10
C LEU A 225 -21.00 -9.38 -13.36
N ARG A 226 -22.15 -10.04 -13.17
CA ARG A 226 -22.35 -11.46 -13.46
C ARG A 226 -22.11 -11.76 -14.94
N ALA A 227 -22.65 -10.95 -15.84
CA ALA A 227 -22.39 -11.08 -17.28
C ALA A 227 -20.89 -10.96 -17.61
N ILE A 228 -20.21 -9.94 -17.07
CA ILE A 228 -18.75 -9.75 -17.27
C ILE A 228 -17.97 -10.98 -16.78
N VAL A 229 -18.30 -11.51 -15.59
CA VAL A 229 -17.63 -12.68 -15.02
C VAL A 229 -17.83 -13.91 -15.91
N SER A 230 -19.07 -14.16 -16.34
CA SER A 230 -19.41 -15.31 -17.19
C SER A 230 -18.80 -15.24 -18.59
N GLU A 231 -18.66 -14.04 -19.18
CA GLU A 231 -18.12 -13.88 -20.53
C GLU A 231 -16.58 -13.81 -20.57
N SER A 232 -15.96 -13.31 -19.50
CA SER A 232 -14.54 -12.92 -19.53
C SER A 232 -13.62 -13.88 -18.77
N LEU A 233 -14.16 -14.81 -17.97
CA LEU A 233 -13.38 -15.75 -17.16
C LEU A 233 -13.70 -17.18 -17.54
N VAL A 234 -12.66 -18.00 -17.71
CA VAL A 234 -12.79 -19.46 -17.76
C VAL A 234 -12.93 -19.96 -16.32
N LEU A 235 -14.09 -20.54 -15.99
CA LEU A 235 -14.43 -21.02 -14.65
C LEU A 235 -14.74 -22.52 -14.71
N GLY A 236 -14.89 -23.16 -13.55
CA GLY A 236 -15.38 -24.54 -13.49
C GLY A 236 -16.85 -24.63 -13.88
N VAL A 237 -17.27 -25.75 -14.48
CA VAL A 237 -18.66 -25.95 -14.98
C VAL A 237 -19.72 -25.61 -13.92
N ASP A 238 -19.54 -26.08 -12.68
CA ASP A 238 -20.48 -25.80 -11.58
C ASP A 238 -20.62 -24.30 -11.27
N VAL A 239 -19.54 -23.53 -11.44
CA VAL A 239 -19.53 -22.08 -11.22
C VAL A 239 -20.23 -21.36 -12.37
N GLU A 240 -20.02 -21.80 -13.60
CA GLU A 240 -20.68 -21.24 -14.79
C GLU A 240 -22.20 -21.49 -14.75
N GLU A 241 -22.63 -22.71 -14.41
CA GLU A 241 -24.04 -23.05 -14.22
C GLU A 241 -24.67 -22.25 -13.09
N GLY A 242 -23.97 -22.12 -11.95
CA GLY A 242 -24.44 -21.31 -10.83
C GLY A 242 -24.53 -19.82 -11.15
N LEU A 243 -23.59 -19.29 -11.96
CA LEU A 243 -23.65 -17.91 -12.45
C LEU A 243 -24.76 -17.71 -13.49
N ALA A 244 -25.22 -18.74 -14.19
CA ALA A 244 -26.39 -18.64 -15.05
C ALA A 244 -27.70 -18.56 -14.25
N ASP A 245 -27.76 -19.17 -13.05
CA ASP A 245 -28.93 -19.09 -12.17
C ASP A 245 -28.97 -17.76 -11.38
N GLN A 246 -29.93 -16.90 -11.76
CA GLN A 246 -30.15 -15.60 -11.12
C GLN A 246 -30.56 -15.70 -9.64
N ASN A 247 -31.03 -16.86 -9.16
CA ASN A 247 -31.39 -17.05 -7.76
C ASN A 247 -30.20 -17.34 -6.85
N GLN A 248 -29.02 -17.64 -7.43
CA GLN A 248 -27.83 -17.86 -6.65
C GLN A 248 -27.13 -16.55 -6.29
N LEU A 249 -26.49 -16.53 -5.13
CA LEU A 249 -25.58 -15.47 -4.71
C LEU A 249 -24.16 -15.86 -5.10
N PHE A 250 -23.25 -14.89 -5.19
CA PHE A 250 -21.85 -15.17 -5.42
C PHE A 250 -20.95 -14.19 -4.67
N GLU A 251 -19.71 -14.59 -4.45
CA GLU A 251 -18.60 -13.78 -3.95
C GLU A 251 -17.36 -14.05 -4.80
N CYS A 252 -16.48 -13.06 -4.94
CA CYS A 252 -15.22 -13.24 -5.65
C CYS A 252 -14.04 -12.60 -4.92
N GLY A 253 -12.84 -13.10 -5.20
CA GLY A 253 -11.60 -12.64 -4.60
C GLY A 253 -10.55 -13.73 -4.62
N TRP A 254 -9.60 -13.68 -3.69
CA TRP A 254 -8.52 -14.65 -3.60
C TRP A 254 -8.74 -15.60 -2.42
N ALA A 255 -8.55 -16.90 -2.67
CA ALA A 255 -8.37 -17.90 -1.63
C ALA A 255 -7.02 -17.68 -0.91
N TRP A 256 -6.72 -18.48 0.10
CA TRP A 256 -5.45 -18.35 0.84
C TRP A 256 -4.24 -18.92 0.09
N SER A 257 -4.48 -19.87 -0.81
CA SER A 257 -3.48 -20.53 -1.67
C SER A 257 -4.16 -20.94 -2.97
N LEU A 258 -3.47 -21.72 -3.80
CA LEU A 258 -4.00 -22.28 -5.05
C LEU A 258 -5.30 -23.03 -4.78
N VAL A 259 -6.34 -22.67 -5.54
CA VAL A 259 -7.67 -23.27 -5.41
C VAL A 259 -7.60 -24.71 -5.90
N LYS A 260 -8.17 -25.63 -5.12
CA LYS A 260 -8.25 -27.03 -5.48
C LYS A 260 -8.90 -27.19 -6.86
N ASP A 261 -8.32 -28.05 -7.70
CA ASP A 261 -8.79 -28.35 -9.06
C ASP A 261 -8.78 -27.13 -10.01
N ALA A 262 -8.11 -26.02 -9.64
CA ALA A 262 -7.92 -24.89 -10.53
C ALA A 262 -7.07 -25.30 -11.75
N PRO A 263 -7.54 -24.98 -12.99
CA PRO A 263 -6.83 -25.35 -14.20
C PRO A 263 -5.42 -24.75 -14.22
N GLU A 264 -4.53 -25.40 -14.95
CA GLU A 264 -3.21 -24.84 -15.25
C GLU A 264 -3.39 -23.62 -16.17
N VAL A 265 -2.51 -22.62 -15.99
CA VAL A 265 -2.49 -21.44 -16.85
C VAL A 265 -1.54 -21.70 -18.00
N GLU A 266 -2.02 -21.63 -19.23
CA GLU A 266 -1.15 -21.70 -20.41
C GLU A 266 -0.18 -20.52 -20.41
N THR A 267 1.12 -20.81 -20.53
CA THR A 267 2.15 -19.78 -20.63
C THR A 267 3.34 -20.27 -21.45
N GLU A 268 3.97 -19.35 -22.19
CA GLU A 268 5.16 -19.62 -23.01
C GLU A 268 6.46 -19.66 -22.19
N GLU A 269 6.43 -19.23 -20.92
CA GLU A 269 7.59 -19.15 -20.04
C GLU A 269 7.82 -20.47 -19.29
N GLU A 270 9.07 -20.91 -19.21
CA GLU A 270 9.47 -22.12 -18.47
C GLU A 270 9.49 -21.87 -16.95
N ILE A 271 8.33 -21.96 -16.31
CA ILE A 271 8.18 -21.79 -14.85
C ILE A 271 8.18 -23.10 -14.05
N GLY A 272 8.41 -24.22 -14.73
CA GLY A 272 8.30 -25.57 -14.15
C GLY A 272 6.84 -26.03 -14.00
N PRO A 273 6.62 -27.20 -13.37
CA PRO A 273 5.27 -27.76 -13.20
C PRO A 273 4.43 -26.92 -12.25
N GLN A 274 3.17 -26.68 -12.64
CA GLN A 274 2.23 -25.93 -11.83
C GLN A 274 1.64 -26.84 -10.73
N PRO A 275 1.85 -26.54 -9.43
CA PRO A 275 1.42 -27.46 -8.37
C PRO A 275 -0.09 -27.59 -8.28
N ALA A 276 -0.56 -28.73 -7.75
CA ALA A 276 -1.97 -28.93 -7.44
C ALA A 276 -2.45 -27.96 -6.35
N GLY A 277 -3.70 -27.51 -6.46
CA GLY A 277 -4.32 -26.64 -5.46
C GLY A 277 -4.81 -27.40 -4.23
N VAL A 278 -4.78 -26.74 -3.08
CA VAL A 278 -5.19 -27.30 -1.78
C VAL A 278 -6.31 -26.50 -1.12
N ALA A 279 -6.44 -25.21 -1.45
CA ALA A 279 -7.41 -24.32 -0.84
C ALA A 279 -8.82 -24.61 -1.32
N ASN A 280 -9.81 -24.46 -0.44
CA ASN A 280 -11.20 -24.39 -0.88
C ASN A 280 -11.42 -23.15 -1.76
N ALA A 281 -12.35 -23.26 -2.72
CA ALA A 281 -12.81 -22.18 -3.58
C ALA A 281 -13.66 -21.16 -2.82
N VAL A 282 -13.09 -20.53 -1.80
CA VAL A 282 -13.75 -19.52 -0.95
C VAL A 282 -12.83 -18.32 -0.83
N PRO A 283 -13.30 -17.10 -1.15
CA PRO A 283 -12.48 -15.91 -1.02
C PRO A 283 -12.24 -15.56 0.45
N TYR A 284 -11.06 -15.01 0.73
CA TYR A 284 -10.67 -14.48 2.03
C TYR A 284 -10.41 -12.98 1.86
N LEU A 285 -11.06 -12.15 2.69
CA LEU A 285 -10.89 -10.70 2.64
C LEU A 285 -9.43 -10.27 2.78
N TYR A 286 -8.69 -10.89 3.70
CA TYR A 286 -7.26 -10.61 3.90
C TYR A 286 -6.43 -10.86 2.64
N PHE A 287 -6.43 -12.10 2.13
CA PHE A 287 -5.65 -12.48 0.96
C PHE A 287 -6.12 -11.74 -0.29
N THR A 288 -7.39 -11.37 -0.36
CA THR A 288 -7.92 -10.49 -1.40
C THR A 288 -7.28 -9.11 -1.34
N VAL A 289 -7.23 -8.47 -0.17
CA VAL A 289 -6.56 -7.17 -0.02
C VAL A 289 -5.07 -7.26 -0.37
N VAL A 290 -4.39 -8.32 0.08
CA VAL A 290 -2.98 -8.55 -0.24
C VAL A 290 -2.77 -8.67 -1.75
N ALA A 291 -3.56 -9.51 -2.44
CA ALA A 291 -3.49 -9.65 -3.89
C ALA A 291 -3.79 -8.34 -4.62
N LEU A 292 -4.78 -7.56 -4.16
CA LEU A 292 -5.10 -6.27 -4.77
C LEU A 292 -3.94 -5.27 -4.68
N ASP A 293 -3.21 -5.26 -3.56
CA ASP A 293 -2.03 -4.43 -3.37
C ASP A 293 -0.91 -4.84 -4.35
N GLY A 294 -0.51 -6.11 -4.39
CA GLY A 294 0.59 -6.55 -5.26
C GLY A 294 0.27 -6.50 -6.76
N ILE A 295 -0.98 -6.76 -7.15
CA ILE A 295 -1.40 -6.61 -8.56
C ILE A 295 -1.33 -5.15 -9.00
N ALA A 296 -1.55 -4.17 -8.11
CA ALA A 296 -1.46 -2.76 -8.46
C ALA A 296 -0.05 -2.36 -8.93
N ASP A 297 1.01 -3.01 -8.41
CA ASP A 297 2.39 -2.71 -8.78
C ASP A 297 2.72 -3.06 -10.25
N LEU A 298 2.02 -4.05 -10.83
CA LEU A 298 2.15 -4.42 -12.24
C LEU A 298 1.75 -3.28 -13.20
N PHE A 299 0.92 -2.35 -12.73
CA PHE A 299 0.41 -1.23 -13.52
C PHE A 299 0.86 0.13 -13.00
N SER A 300 1.81 0.16 -12.07
CA SER A 300 2.38 1.42 -11.59
C SER A 300 3.05 2.18 -12.73
N ASP A 301 3.03 3.52 -12.66
CA ASP A 301 3.68 4.39 -13.65
C ASP A 301 5.15 4.01 -13.85
N ARG A 302 5.83 3.59 -12.77
CA ARG A 302 7.22 3.12 -12.80
C ARG A 302 7.36 1.85 -13.62
N THR A 303 6.57 0.81 -13.33
CA THR A 303 6.61 -0.48 -14.03
C THR A 303 6.39 -0.28 -15.54
N LEU A 304 5.40 0.55 -15.89
CA LEU A 304 5.08 0.88 -17.28
C LEU A 304 6.20 1.70 -17.96
N THR A 305 6.68 2.77 -17.30
CA THR A 305 7.73 3.65 -17.86
C THR A 305 9.04 2.92 -18.06
N LEU A 306 9.41 2.02 -17.13
CA LEU A 306 10.61 1.22 -17.23
C LEU A 306 10.44 -0.01 -18.11
N GLY A 307 9.24 -0.35 -18.57
CA GLY A 307 9.00 -1.55 -19.39
C GLY A 307 9.57 -2.81 -18.75
N LEU A 308 9.22 -3.06 -17.49
CA LEU A 308 9.80 -4.16 -16.69
C LEU A 308 9.23 -5.54 -17.04
N LEU A 309 8.05 -5.58 -17.68
CA LEU A 309 7.35 -6.81 -18.05
C LEU A 309 7.68 -7.22 -19.48
N ASN A 310 7.98 -8.50 -19.68
CA ASN A 310 8.06 -9.09 -21.02
C ASN A 310 6.65 -9.28 -21.63
N ALA A 311 6.58 -9.72 -22.90
CA ALA A 311 5.30 -9.84 -23.61
C ALA A 311 4.32 -10.81 -22.93
N GLU A 312 4.81 -11.96 -22.46
CA GLU A 312 3.97 -12.96 -21.80
C GLU A 312 3.49 -12.48 -20.42
N GLN A 313 4.35 -11.84 -19.65
CA GLN A 313 4.00 -11.20 -18.39
C GLN A 313 2.97 -10.07 -18.58
N GLN A 314 3.02 -9.33 -19.68
CA GLN A 314 1.98 -8.33 -19.99
C GLN A 314 0.61 -8.98 -20.19
N LYS A 315 0.52 -10.11 -20.92
CA LYS A 315 -0.74 -10.87 -21.07
C LYS A 315 -1.25 -11.35 -19.71
N LEU A 316 -0.39 -11.92 -18.88
CA LEU A 316 -0.74 -12.37 -17.53
C LEU A 316 -1.18 -11.21 -16.63
N ALA A 317 -0.54 -10.05 -16.75
CA ALA A 317 -0.93 -8.84 -16.03
C ALA A 317 -2.34 -8.42 -16.44
N GLU A 318 -2.67 -8.35 -17.73
CA GLU A 318 -4.03 -8.02 -18.18
C GLU A 318 -5.09 -8.98 -17.63
N ALA A 319 -4.80 -10.29 -17.59
CA ALA A 319 -5.69 -11.27 -16.99
C ALA A 319 -5.88 -11.08 -15.47
N LEU A 320 -4.83 -10.67 -14.75
CA LEU A 320 -4.91 -10.30 -13.33
C LEU A 320 -5.66 -8.99 -13.13
N ARG A 321 -5.47 -8.01 -14.01
CA ARG A 321 -6.16 -6.71 -13.98
C ARG A 321 -7.67 -6.88 -14.07
N LEU A 322 -8.15 -7.75 -14.97
CA LEU A 322 -9.58 -8.04 -15.09
C LEU A 322 -10.16 -8.55 -13.76
N ARG A 323 -9.49 -9.53 -13.12
CA ARG A 323 -9.91 -10.08 -11.81
C ARG A 323 -9.83 -9.04 -10.70
N TRP A 324 -8.81 -8.20 -10.73
CA TRP A 324 -8.62 -7.08 -9.82
C TRP A 324 -9.77 -6.07 -9.94
N GLU A 325 -10.18 -5.73 -11.16
CA GLU A 325 -11.29 -4.81 -11.43
C GLU A 325 -12.65 -5.39 -11.00
N ILE A 326 -12.91 -6.67 -11.34
CA ILE A 326 -14.12 -7.41 -10.95
C ILE A 326 -14.26 -7.45 -9.42
N THR A 327 -13.18 -7.79 -8.71
CA THR A 327 -13.18 -7.91 -7.25
C THR A 327 -13.52 -6.59 -6.58
N GLN A 328 -12.91 -5.49 -7.01
CA GLN A 328 -13.22 -4.17 -6.46
C GLN A 328 -14.66 -3.76 -6.75
N GLN A 329 -15.15 -3.99 -7.97
CA GLN A 329 -16.54 -3.70 -8.31
C GLN A 329 -17.50 -4.48 -7.40
N TYR A 330 -17.23 -5.77 -7.19
CA TYR A 330 -18.01 -6.63 -6.31
C TYR A 330 -18.04 -6.08 -4.87
N TRP A 331 -16.87 -5.97 -4.23
CA TRP A 331 -16.79 -5.61 -2.82
C TRP A 331 -17.17 -4.15 -2.55
N SER A 332 -16.89 -3.21 -3.47
CA SER A 332 -17.39 -1.83 -3.38
C SER A 332 -18.91 -1.79 -3.47
N ALA A 333 -19.51 -2.63 -4.32
CA ALA A 333 -20.95 -2.73 -4.43
C ALA A 333 -21.59 -3.36 -3.18
N ILE A 334 -20.94 -4.35 -2.56
CA ILE A 334 -21.36 -4.97 -1.28
C ILE A 334 -21.22 -4.00 -0.10
N ALA A 335 -20.08 -3.33 0.03
CA ALA A 335 -19.83 -2.36 1.10
C ALA A 335 -20.86 -1.22 1.13
N ARG A 336 -21.37 -0.84 -0.05
CA ARG A 336 -22.32 0.25 -0.29
C ARG A 336 -23.65 -0.26 -0.84
N PHE A 337 -24.05 -1.47 -0.42
CA PHE A 337 -25.21 -2.16 -0.98
C PHE A 337 -26.51 -1.38 -0.82
N ASP A 338 -26.64 -0.65 0.28
CA ASP A 338 -27.73 0.29 0.53
C ASP A 338 -27.20 1.73 0.53
N ALA A 339 -27.94 2.64 -0.10
CA ALA A 339 -27.48 4.02 -0.28
C ALA A 339 -27.54 4.81 1.03
N ASP A 340 -28.56 4.54 1.85
CA ASP A 340 -28.79 5.26 3.10
C ASP A 340 -27.90 4.69 4.21
N ASN A 341 -27.75 3.36 4.27
CA ASN A 341 -27.01 2.68 5.33
C ASN A 341 -26.01 1.67 4.77
N TRP A 342 -24.74 2.05 4.68
CA TRP A 342 -23.74 1.14 4.12
C TRP A 342 -23.55 -0.05 5.06
N PRO A 343 -23.57 -1.30 4.55
CA PRO A 343 -23.14 -2.46 5.34
C PRO A 343 -21.78 -2.25 6.01
N LEU A 344 -20.87 -1.53 5.36
CA LEU A 344 -19.54 -1.23 5.90
C LEU A 344 -19.54 -0.33 7.14
N GLU A 345 -20.60 0.44 7.37
CA GLU A 345 -20.72 1.29 8.57
C GLU A 345 -21.13 0.48 9.81
N ASP A 346 -21.62 -0.75 9.63
CA ASP A 346 -21.92 -1.66 10.72
C ASP A 346 -20.66 -2.48 11.08
N ILE A 347 -19.94 -2.00 12.10
CA ILE A 347 -18.65 -2.55 12.53
C ILE A 347 -18.87 -3.32 13.84
N PRO A 348 -18.43 -4.58 13.96
CA PRO A 348 -17.48 -5.29 13.07
C PRO A 348 -18.12 -6.06 11.91
N TRP A 349 -17.36 -6.24 10.83
CA TRP A 349 -17.78 -7.01 9.66
C TRP A 349 -17.69 -8.51 9.94
N ARG A 350 -18.69 -9.25 9.45
CA ARG A 350 -18.75 -10.71 9.53
C ARG A 350 -18.49 -11.36 8.17
N THR A 351 -17.48 -12.21 8.08
CA THR A 351 -17.21 -13.00 6.87
C THR A 351 -18.29 -14.04 6.68
N THR A 352 -18.67 -14.29 5.43
CA THR A 352 -19.76 -15.20 5.06
C THR A 352 -19.26 -16.65 5.00
N GLY A 353 -18.09 -16.88 4.41
CA GLY A 353 -17.47 -18.20 4.27
C GLY A 353 -16.87 -18.72 5.58
N GLN A 354 -15.94 -17.98 6.19
CA GLN A 354 -15.27 -18.41 7.42
C GLN A 354 -16.10 -18.15 8.69
N LYS A 355 -17.16 -17.33 8.59
CA LYS A 355 -18.06 -16.96 9.71
C LYS A 355 -17.33 -16.34 10.90
N LEU A 356 -16.31 -15.56 10.61
CA LEU A 356 -15.54 -14.81 11.60
C LEU A 356 -16.01 -13.36 11.62
N GLU A 357 -15.95 -12.73 12.77
CA GLU A 357 -16.39 -11.34 12.98
C GLU A 357 -15.27 -10.56 13.66
N SER A 358 -14.85 -9.45 13.07
CA SER A 358 -13.73 -8.63 13.57
C SER A 358 -13.66 -7.27 12.87
N GLU A 359 -13.17 -6.25 13.59
CA GLU A 359 -12.77 -4.96 13.04
C GLU A 359 -11.76 -5.11 11.90
N TYR A 360 -10.93 -6.17 11.92
CA TYR A 360 -9.99 -6.46 10.85
C TYR A 360 -10.70 -6.68 9.50
N PHE A 361 -11.85 -7.36 9.50
CA PHE A 361 -12.61 -7.60 8.28
C PHE A 361 -13.31 -6.34 7.80
N SER A 362 -13.78 -5.48 8.71
CA SER A 362 -14.27 -4.15 8.34
C SER A 362 -13.17 -3.33 7.66
N LEU A 363 -11.95 -3.36 8.21
CA LEU A 363 -10.79 -2.71 7.60
C LEU A 363 -10.45 -3.32 6.24
N SER A 364 -10.54 -4.64 6.08
CA SER A 364 -10.28 -5.29 4.79
C SER A 364 -11.30 -4.88 3.72
N VAL A 365 -12.59 -4.85 4.04
CA VAL A 365 -13.61 -4.37 3.08
C VAL A 365 -13.42 -2.88 2.78
N ALA A 366 -13.11 -2.08 3.80
CA ALA A 366 -12.81 -0.67 3.61
C ALA A 366 -11.56 -0.45 2.74
N ALA A 367 -10.53 -1.28 2.87
CA ALA A 367 -9.35 -1.27 2.01
C ALA A 367 -9.74 -1.51 0.54
N ILE A 368 -10.57 -2.53 0.26
CA ILE A 368 -11.04 -2.80 -1.11
C ILE A 368 -11.88 -1.62 -1.65
N LEU A 369 -12.72 -1.02 -0.80
CA LEU A 369 -13.46 0.18 -1.16
C LEU A 369 -12.51 1.32 -1.53
N VAL A 370 -11.45 1.57 -0.74
CA VAL A 370 -10.44 2.61 -1.03
C VAL A 370 -9.81 2.40 -2.41
N HIS A 371 -9.44 1.17 -2.78
CA HIS A 371 -8.93 0.89 -4.14
C HIS A 371 -9.94 1.29 -5.24
N ASP A 372 -11.22 0.98 -5.05
CA ASP A 372 -12.28 1.41 -5.98
C ASP A 372 -12.43 2.94 -6.03
N LEU A 373 -12.34 3.64 -4.89
CA LEU A 373 -12.41 5.10 -4.83
C LEU A 373 -11.27 5.77 -5.62
N VAL A 374 -10.05 5.21 -5.56
CA VAL A 374 -8.89 5.67 -6.35
C VAL A 374 -9.24 5.62 -7.83
N ARG A 375 -9.80 4.49 -8.29
CA ARG A 375 -10.10 4.25 -9.71
C ARG A 375 -11.21 5.16 -10.24
N ARG A 376 -12.35 5.26 -9.53
CA ARG A 376 -13.56 5.88 -10.07
C ARG A 376 -13.69 7.38 -9.84
N ARG A 377 -12.71 8.03 -9.18
CA ARG A 377 -12.77 9.43 -8.72
C ARG A 377 -14.05 9.67 -7.89
N ALA A 378 -14.04 9.17 -6.66
CA ALA A 378 -15.17 9.18 -5.73
C ALA A 378 -15.85 10.55 -5.54
N THR A 379 -17.11 10.52 -5.11
CA THR A 379 -17.83 11.71 -4.65
C THR A 379 -17.34 12.14 -3.26
N ASP A 380 -17.52 13.42 -2.92
CA ASP A 380 -17.15 13.93 -1.59
C ASP A 380 -17.93 13.25 -0.45
N ASP A 381 -19.16 12.80 -0.72
CA ASP A 381 -19.99 12.06 0.25
C ASP A 381 -19.41 10.66 0.53
N ASP A 382 -19.09 9.90 -0.52
CA ASP A 382 -18.46 8.57 -0.39
C ASP A 382 -17.18 8.68 0.46
N LEU A 383 -16.37 9.71 0.18
CA LEU A 383 -15.12 9.95 0.89
C LEU A 383 -15.37 10.28 2.36
N THR A 384 -16.31 11.19 2.65
CA THR A 384 -16.63 11.63 4.01
C THR A 384 -17.11 10.49 4.89
N ARG A 385 -17.98 9.61 4.37
CA ARG A 385 -18.43 8.40 5.06
C ARG A 385 -17.26 7.45 5.34
N THR A 386 -16.40 7.25 4.34
CA THR A 386 -15.21 6.40 4.48
C THR A 386 -14.22 6.93 5.55
N VAL A 387 -14.05 8.25 5.66
CA VAL A 387 -13.26 8.87 6.74
C VAL A 387 -13.83 8.49 8.12
N GLY A 388 -15.15 8.59 8.30
CA GLY A 388 -15.80 8.21 9.55
C GLY A 388 -15.60 6.73 9.91
N ILE A 389 -15.55 5.85 8.90
CA ILE A 389 -15.26 4.41 9.08
C ILE A 389 -13.82 4.22 9.56
N MET A 390 -12.84 4.90 8.95
CA MET A 390 -11.42 4.82 9.37
C MET A 390 -11.23 5.29 10.82
N GLU A 391 -11.85 6.41 11.20
CA GLU A 391 -11.77 6.93 12.56
C GLU A 391 -12.39 5.96 13.59
N ARG A 392 -13.55 5.38 13.27
CA ARG A 392 -14.20 4.36 14.11
C ARG A 392 -13.34 3.11 14.26
N LEU A 393 -12.68 2.66 13.19
CA LEU A 393 -11.77 1.51 13.24
C LEU A 393 -10.55 1.81 14.13
N ALA A 394 -9.99 3.02 14.04
CA ALA A 394 -8.87 3.44 14.89
C ALA A 394 -9.27 3.50 16.37
N GLU A 395 -10.47 4.02 16.66
CA GLU A 395 -11.01 4.11 18.02
C GLU A 395 -11.24 2.71 18.60
N ARG A 396 -11.95 1.83 17.86
CA ARG A 396 -12.26 0.46 18.28
C ARG A 396 -11.02 -0.41 18.42
N GLY A 397 -10.01 -0.18 17.57
CA GLY A 397 -8.69 -0.81 17.68
C GLY A 397 -7.81 -0.26 18.79
N ARG A 398 -8.27 0.69 19.62
CA ARG A 398 -7.50 1.35 20.69
C ARG A 398 -6.20 2.03 20.23
N ILE A 399 -6.18 2.49 18.99
CA ILE A 399 -5.06 3.24 18.42
C ILE A 399 -5.15 4.72 18.84
N THR A 400 -6.33 5.31 18.73
CA THR A 400 -6.61 6.72 19.06
C THR A 400 -7.31 6.90 20.42
N SER A 401 -7.61 5.81 21.13
CA SER A 401 -8.29 5.82 22.42
C SER A 401 -7.53 5.04 23.48
N ARG A 402 -7.72 5.40 24.76
CA ARG A 402 -7.07 4.71 25.88
C ARG A 402 -7.61 3.28 26.04
N MET A 403 -6.75 2.37 26.48
CA MET A 403 -7.17 1.03 26.87
C MET A 403 -8.04 1.02 28.13
N THR A 404 -8.87 -0.02 28.22
CA THR A 404 -9.52 -0.45 29.47
C THR A 404 -8.86 -1.74 29.98
N GLY A 405 -9.01 -2.08 31.27
CA GLY A 405 -8.24 -3.16 31.92
C GLY A 405 -8.42 -4.57 31.34
N THR A 406 -9.48 -4.83 30.57
CA THR A 406 -9.78 -6.12 29.92
C THR A 406 -10.24 -5.93 28.48
N ASP A 407 -9.55 -5.06 27.74
CA ASP A 407 -9.96 -4.69 26.39
C ASP A 407 -9.63 -5.78 25.36
N LYS A 408 -10.66 -6.38 24.75
CA LYS A 408 -10.48 -7.39 23.68
C LYS A 408 -9.80 -6.82 22.43
N ALA A 409 -9.82 -5.50 22.23
CA ALA A 409 -9.17 -4.88 21.09
C ALA A 409 -7.65 -5.11 21.03
N VAL A 410 -7.02 -5.49 22.15
CA VAL A 410 -5.59 -5.88 22.17
C VAL A 410 -5.32 -7.08 21.26
N GLU A 411 -6.30 -7.99 21.13
CA GLU A 411 -6.18 -9.19 20.30
C GLU A 411 -5.95 -8.84 18.82
N LEU A 412 -6.38 -7.65 18.35
CA LEU A 412 -6.09 -7.15 17.00
C LEU A 412 -4.58 -6.90 16.77
N HIS A 413 -3.81 -6.71 17.85
CA HIS A 413 -2.39 -6.37 17.81
C HIS A 413 -1.50 -7.52 18.28
N ASN A 414 -1.90 -8.23 19.36
CA ASN A 414 -1.20 -9.42 19.85
C ASN A 414 -2.19 -10.41 20.47
N PRO A 415 -2.28 -11.66 19.98
CA PRO A 415 -1.47 -12.26 18.91
C PRO A 415 -1.85 -11.82 17.50
N GLY A 416 -2.85 -10.97 17.31
CA GLY A 416 -3.46 -10.70 16.01
C GLY A 416 -4.66 -11.62 15.75
N ILE A 417 -5.32 -11.43 14.62
CA ILE A 417 -6.47 -12.24 14.21
C ILE A 417 -5.98 -13.53 13.54
N ILE A 418 -6.62 -14.64 13.87
CA ILE A 418 -6.28 -15.97 13.36
C ILE A 418 -7.31 -16.41 12.32
N LEU A 419 -6.84 -16.73 11.12
CA LEU A 419 -7.64 -17.27 10.02
C LEU A 419 -7.47 -18.79 9.91
N PRO A 420 -8.55 -19.58 9.98
CA PRO A 420 -8.49 -20.99 9.61
C PRO A 420 -8.33 -21.12 8.09
N LEU A 421 -7.37 -21.93 7.66
CA LEU A 421 -7.06 -22.14 6.24
C LEU A 421 -7.85 -23.33 5.71
N GLN A 422 -9.09 -23.09 5.30
CA GLN A 422 -9.99 -24.14 4.82
C GLN A 422 -9.41 -24.91 3.64
N GLY A 423 -9.40 -26.24 3.74
CA GLY A 423 -8.82 -27.15 2.76
C GLY A 423 -7.43 -27.68 3.14
N SER A 424 -6.76 -27.07 4.11
CA SER A 424 -5.45 -27.51 4.61
C SER A 424 -5.49 -28.87 5.32
N GLU A 425 -6.65 -29.28 5.84
CA GLU A 425 -6.85 -30.58 6.49
C GLU A 425 -6.62 -31.79 5.56
N ARG A 426 -6.57 -31.56 4.24
CA ARG A 426 -6.35 -32.61 3.24
C ARG A 426 -4.93 -33.16 3.23
N ILE A 427 -3.98 -32.40 3.75
CA ILE A 427 -2.54 -32.65 3.64
C ILE A 427 -1.87 -32.76 5.01
N GLY A 428 -2.63 -32.67 6.10
CA GLY A 428 -2.12 -32.76 7.47
C GLY A 428 -3.06 -32.09 8.48
N PRO A 429 -2.57 -31.79 9.70
CA PRO A 429 -3.33 -31.03 10.69
C PRO A 429 -3.89 -29.70 10.14
N PRO A 430 -5.12 -29.29 10.52
CA PRO A 430 -5.70 -28.03 10.04
C PRO A 430 -4.81 -26.82 10.34
N MET A 431 -4.49 -26.05 9.31
CA MET A 431 -3.60 -24.90 9.38
C MET A 431 -4.35 -23.61 9.68
N GLN A 432 -3.61 -22.65 10.23
CA GLN A 432 -4.05 -21.29 10.53
C GLN A 432 -3.02 -20.26 10.06
N TRP A 433 -3.51 -19.08 9.69
CA TRP A 433 -2.71 -17.90 9.35
C TRP A 433 -2.96 -16.79 10.36
N ARG A 434 -1.90 -16.08 10.79
CA ARG A 434 -1.99 -15.00 11.76
C ARG A 434 -1.82 -13.65 11.07
N MET A 435 -2.74 -12.73 11.34
CA MET A 435 -2.73 -11.35 10.85
C MET A 435 -2.50 -10.39 12.02
N ASN A 436 -1.33 -9.74 12.07
CA ASN A 436 -0.94 -8.81 13.14
C ASN A 436 -0.70 -7.37 12.62
N ASP A 437 -1.04 -7.11 11.37
CA ASP A 437 -0.77 -5.87 10.64
C ASP A 437 -1.92 -4.86 10.67
N PHE A 438 -2.93 -5.03 11.55
CA PHE A 438 -4.13 -4.17 11.61
C PHE A 438 -3.80 -2.66 11.62
N SER A 439 -2.88 -2.25 12.49
CA SER A 439 -2.46 -0.84 12.58
C SER A 439 -1.76 -0.35 11.32
N ALA A 440 -0.96 -1.20 10.69
CA ALA A 440 -0.22 -0.85 9.48
C ALA A 440 -1.14 -0.75 8.27
N GLN A 441 -2.08 -1.70 8.11
CA GLN A 441 -3.14 -1.65 7.12
C GLN A 441 -3.98 -0.38 7.27
N LEU A 442 -4.39 -0.05 8.50
CA LEU A 442 -5.18 1.15 8.75
C LEU A 442 -4.41 2.43 8.38
N LEU A 443 -3.11 2.49 8.72
CA LEU A 443 -2.24 3.61 8.33
C LEU A 443 -2.17 3.74 6.80
N LYS A 444 -1.90 2.63 6.10
CA LYS A 444 -1.81 2.60 4.63
C LYS A 444 -3.07 3.14 3.97
N ARG A 445 -4.26 2.63 4.38
CA ARG A 445 -5.53 3.09 3.80
C ARG A 445 -5.84 4.54 4.14
N THR A 446 -5.47 5.00 5.35
CA THR A 446 -5.64 6.40 5.75
C THR A 446 -4.79 7.33 4.88
N ILE A 447 -3.52 6.98 4.62
CA ILE A 447 -2.62 7.74 3.73
C ILE A 447 -3.14 7.75 2.28
N GLN A 448 -3.60 6.60 1.78
CA GLN A 448 -4.20 6.50 0.45
C GLN A 448 -5.43 7.40 0.32
N LEU A 449 -6.31 7.44 1.34
CA LEU A 449 -7.45 8.35 1.38
C LEU A 449 -7.05 9.82 1.44
N CYS A 450 -5.99 10.18 2.19
CA CYS A 450 -5.45 11.54 2.19
C CYS A 450 -5.09 12.00 0.78
N ALA A 451 -4.43 11.13 0.02
CA ALA A 451 -3.96 11.40 -1.35
C ALA A 451 -5.12 11.57 -2.36
N LEU A 452 -6.28 11.01 -2.06
CA LEU A 452 -7.50 11.15 -2.88
C LEU A 452 -8.34 12.36 -2.51
N SER A 453 -8.25 12.81 -1.26
CA SER A 453 -9.12 13.85 -0.74
C SER A 453 -8.92 15.17 -1.47
N ARG A 454 -10.01 15.71 -2.00
CA ARG A 454 -10.08 17.07 -2.57
C ARG A 454 -10.73 18.07 -1.62
N ASN A 455 -11.27 17.57 -0.51
CA ASN A 455 -11.88 18.35 0.54
C ASN A 455 -10.85 18.60 1.66
N LEU A 456 -10.58 19.87 1.96
CA LEU A 456 -9.64 20.29 3.01
C LEU A 456 -9.98 19.69 4.38
N VAL A 457 -11.27 19.66 4.76
CA VAL A 457 -11.71 19.16 6.07
C VAL A 457 -11.45 17.66 6.19
N SER A 458 -11.81 16.89 5.17
CA SER A 458 -11.56 15.45 5.15
C SER A 458 -10.06 15.13 5.10
N HIS A 459 -9.28 15.91 4.33
CA HIS A 459 -7.84 15.77 4.26
C HIS A 459 -7.17 16.01 5.63
N ASP A 460 -7.53 17.10 6.32
CA ASP A 460 -6.97 17.43 7.64
C ASP A 460 -7.34 16.41 8.72
N ARG A 461 -8.54 15.81 8.64
CA ARG A 461 -8.95 14.72 9.54
C ARG A 461 -8.14 13.46 9.29
N LEU A 462 -8.02 13.05 8.03
CA LEU A 462 -7.26 11.86 7.64
C LEU A 462 -5.76 12.02 7.95
N LEU A 463 -5.18 13.20 7.73
CA LEU A 463 -3.76 13.46 8.03
C LEU A 463 -3.49 13.33 9.53
N ARG A 464 -4.33 13.93 10.38
CA ARG A 464 -4.23 13.78 11.84
C ARG A 464 -4.39 12.32 12.26
N LEU A 465 -5.36 11.62 11.70
CA LEU A 465 -5.56 10.19 11.96
C LEU A 465 -4.31 9.37 11.59
N ALA A 466 -3.70 9.63 10.42
CA ALA A 466 -2.48 8.96 10.00
C ALA A 466 -1.32 9.23 10.97
N GLU A 467 -1.16 10.46 11.45
CA GLU A 467 -0.13 10.82 12.43
C GLU A 467 -0.33 10.17 13.81
N ASP A 468 -1.58 9.94 14.22
CA ASP A 468 -1.91 9.23 15.46
C ASP A 468 -1.63 7.73 15.32
N ILE A 469 -2.06 7.11 14.21
CA ILE A 469 -1.78 5.69 13.93
C ILE A 469 -0.27 5.46 13.81
N PHE A 470 0.43 6.32 13.08
CA PHE A 470 1.89 6.23 12.97
C PHE A 470 2.57 6.44 14.33
N GLY A 471 2.09 7.38 15.14
CA GLY A 471 2.55 7.57 16.52
C GLY A 471 2.37 6.32 17.40
N HIS A 472 1.26 5.61 17.24
CA HIS A 472 1.00 4.33 17.89
C HIS A 472 2.01 3.26 17.45
N MET A 473 2.20 3.09 16.13
CA MET A 473 3.16 2.12 15.59
C MET A 473 4.60 2.42 15.98
N TRP A 474 4.99 3.70 15.98
CA TRP A 474 6.36 4.11 16.31
C TRP A 474 6.76 3.78 17.75
N LYS A 475 5.79 3.79 18.66
CA LYS A 475 5.99 3.37 20.07
C LYS A 475 6.16 1.87 20.22
N ARG A 476 5.76 1.07 19.23
CA ARG A 476 5.92 -0.40 19.21
C ARG A 476 7.29 -0.86 18.71
N ARG A 477 8.24 0.06 18.55
CA ARG A 477 9.62 -0.32 18.20
C ARG A 477 10.28 -1.04 19.38
N ILE A 478 11.11 -2.01 19.07
CA ILE A 478 11.91 -2.77 20.03
C ILE A 478 12.93 -1.81 20.67
N GLY A 479 13.00 -1.81 22.00
CA GLY A 479 13.80 -0.85 22.77
C GLY A 479 15.26 -1.28 22.98
N ASP A 480 15.56 -2.57 22.90
CA ASP A 480 16.85 -3.17 23.22
C ASP A 480 17.12 -4.47 22.43
N GLY A 481 18.35 -4.99 22.52
CA GLY A 481 18.79 -6.21 21.84
C GLY A 481 19.09 -6.02 20.34
N ASP A 482 19.24 -7.15 19.64
CA ASP A 482 19.68 -7.14 18.23
C ASP A 482 18.65 -6.46 17.31
N GLY A 483 17.36 -6.62 17.60
CA GLY A 483 16.24 -6.05 16.85
C GLY A 483 15.91 -4.59 17.18
N VAL A 484 16.77 -3.86 17.89
CA VAL A 484 16.49 -2.48 18.33
C VAL A 484 16.11 -1.56 17.17
N ASP A 485 15.08 -0.73 17.41
CA ASP A 485 14.39 0.15 16.45
C ASP A 485 13.58 -0.56 15.34
N LEU A 486 13.55 -1.90 15.29
CA LEU A 486 12.64 -2.65 14.42
C LEU A 486 11.33 -2.98 15.15
N TRP A 487 10.41 -3.65 14.47
CA TRP A 487 9.12 -4.08 15.03
C TRP A 487 9.14 -5.59 15.34
N ASP A 488 8.28 -6.13 16.20
CA ASP A 488 7.12 -5.50 16.82
C ASP A 488 7.11 -5.74 18.33
N ASN A 489 6.97 -4.68 19.11
CA ASN A 489 6.84 -4.69 20.56
C ASN A 489 5.49 -4.09 20.97
N VAL A 490 4.43 -4.90 20.88
CA VAL A 490 3.07 -4.51 21.28
C VAL A 490 3.00 -4.15 22.77
N HIS A 491 3.79 -4.83 23.61
CA HIS A 491 3.83 -4.59 25.06
C HIS A 491 4.23 -3.15 25.41
N ALA A 492 5.06 -2.50 24.58
CA ALA A 492 5.46 -1.10 24.79
C ALA A 492 4.28 -0.11 24.78
N VAL A 493 3.21 -0.42 24.05
CA VAL A 493 2.00 0.42 24.02
C VAL A 493 0.89 -0.16 24.88
N TYR A 494 0.86 -1.49 25.03
CA TYR A 494 -0.13 -2.22 25.80
C TYR A 494 0.56 -3.09 26.87
N PRO A 495 0.89 -2.55 28.05
CA PRO A 495 1.62 -3.30 29.09
C PRO A 495 0.91 -4.56 29.61
N GLY A 496 -0.40 -4.68 29.40
CA GLY A 496 -1.16 -5.89 29.71
C GLY A 496 -1.02 -7.02 28.68
N SER A 497 -0.46 -6.73 27.50
CA SER A 497 -0.13 -7.74 26.49
C SER A 497 1.07 -8.57 26.97
N PRO A 498 1.12 -9.89 26.71
CA PRO A 498 2.32 -10.68 26.94
C PRO A 498 3.53 -10.06 26.24
N ALA A 499 4.69 -10.08 26.90
CA ALA A 499 5.95 -9.83 26.24
C ALA A 499 6.15 -10.93 25.17
N SER A 500 6.61 -10.52 23.99
CA SER A 500 6.80 -11.44 22.87
C SER A 500 8.26 -11.88 22.83
N ASP A 501 8.53 -13.17 23.07
CA ASP A 501 9.85 -13.79 22.85
C ASP A 501 10.12 -14.09 21.35
N ARG A 502 9.31 -13.51 20.44
CA ARG A 502 9.38 -13.78 19.00
C ARG A 502 10.49 -12.98 18.31
N PRO A 503 10.97 -13.45 17.14
CA PRO A 503 11.85 -12.65 16.31
C PRO A 503 11.20 -11.33 15.90
N VAL A 504 12.05 -10.42 15.38
CA VAL A 504 11.62 -9.21 14.65
C VAL A 504 10.49 -9.56 13.68
N SER A 505 9.41 -8.78 13.70
CA SER A 505 8.32 -8.89 12.76
C SER A 505 8.67 -8.16 11.47
N TRP A 506 9.11 -8.92 10.46
CA TRP A 506 9.34 -8.39 9.12
C TRP A 506 8.06 -7.89 8.48
N SER A 507 6.94 -8.58 8.69
CA SER A 507 5.62 -8.10 8.24
C SER A 507 5.28 -6.69 8.71
N VAL A 508 5.41 -6.39 10.01
CA VAL A 508 5.13 -5.04 10.50
C VAL A 508 6.18 -4.03 10.01
N THR A 509 7.46 -4.41 9.98
CA THR A 509 8.56 -3.53 9.53
C THR A 509 8.43 -3.14 8.06
N GLU A 510 8.11 -4.10 7.19
CA GLU A 510 7.88 -3.90 5.77
C GLU A 510 6.66 -3.00 5.56
N ARG A 511 5.53 -3.28 6.22
CA ARG A 511 4.31 -2.46 6.08
C ARG A 511 4.49 -1.02 6.54
N VAL A 512 5.28 -0.78 7.60
CA VAL A 512 5.66 0.59 8.00
C VAL A 512 6.49 1.26 6.90
N THR A 513 7.43 0.53 6.30
CA THR A 513 8.25 1.03 5.19
C THR A 513 7.38 1.41 4.00
N GLU A 514 6.43 0.56 3.61
CA GLU A 514 5.45 0.80 2.55
C GLU A 514 4.60 2.05 2.84
N CYS A 515 4.12 2.21 4.07
CA CYS A 515 3.39 3.40 4.51
C CYS A 515 4.24 4.67 4.41
N LEU A 516 5.52 4.62 4.75
CA LEU A 516 6.42 5.77 4.64
C LEU A 516 6.70 6.14 3.18
N VAL A 517 6.80 5.17 2.27
CA VAL A 517 6.88 5.43 0.83
C VAL A 517 5.60 6.10 0.33
N SER A 518 4.43 5.58 0.70
CA SER A 518 3.13 6.17 0.37
C SER A 518 3.00 7.61 0.93
N ALA A 519 3.45 7.84 2.16
CA ALA A 519 3.46 9.17 2.78
C ALA A 519 4.43 10.12 2.06
N HIS A 520 5.58 9.64 1.59
CA HIS A 520 6.50 10.44 0.78
C HIS A 520 5.82 10.94 -0.50
N GLN A 521 5.09 10.06 -1.19
CA GLN A 521 4.33 10.42 -2.38
C GLN A 521 3.23 11.44 -2.06
N LEU A 522 2.47 11.24 -0.96
CA LEU A 522 1.45 12.18 -0.48
C LEU A 522 2.03 13.59 -0.29
N TYR A 523 3.14 13.74 0.42
CA TYR A 523 3.73 15.06 0.68
C TYR A 523 4.35 15.74 -0.55
N ARG A 524 4.55 15.00 -1.65
CA ARG A 524 4.99 15.58 -2.93
C ARG A 524 3.82 16.10 -3.77
N GLN A 525 2.59 15.75 -3.43
CA GLN A 525 1.42 16.28 -4.12
C GLN A 525 1.26 17.78 -3.87
N PRO A 526 0.74 18.54 -4.86
CA PRO A 526 0.40 19.94 -4.63
C PRO A 526 -0.66 20.05 -3.52
N PRO A 527 -0.63 21.13 -2.72
CA PRO A 527 -1.64 21.33 -1.68
C PRO A 527 -3.04 21.42 -2.29
N ILE A 528 -4.05 21.02 -1.50
CA ILE A 528 -5.44 21.19 -1.91
C ILE A 528 -5.75 22.67 -2.09
N ARG A 529 -6.36 23.01 -3.23
CA ARG A 529 -6.67 24.38 -3.62
C ARG A 529 -7.92 24.85 -2.89
N SER A 530 -7.87 26.02 -2.26
CA SER A 530 -9.07 26.74 -1.81
C SER A 530 -9.54 27.67 -2.92
N ALA A 531 -10.82 27.55 -3.29
CA ALA A 531 -11.46 28.40 -4.28
C ALA A 531 -11.51 29.86 -3.79
N GLU A 532 -11.79 30.05 -2.50
CA GLU A 532 -11.85 31.35 -1.83
C GLU A 532 -10.49 32.06 -1.88
N LEU A 533 -9.41 31.35 -1.53
CA LEU A 533 -8.05 31.88 -1.64
C LEU A 533 -7.69 32.19 -3.10
N GLY A 534 -8.15 31.38 -4.06
CA GLY A 534 -7.92 31.64 -5.49
C GLY A 534 -8.59 32.93 -5.96
N VAL A 535 -9.82 33.20 -5.51
CA VAL A 535 -10.52 34.46 -5.80
C VAL A 535 -9.79 35.65 -5.17
N LEU A 536 -9.43 35.54 -3.89
CA LEU A 536 -8.71 36.59 -3.17
C LEU A 536 -7.35 36.88 -3.81
N ALA A 537 -6.56 35.85 -4.13
CA ALA A 537 -5.25 36.00 -4.76
C ALA A 537 -5.35 36.74 -6.11
N ARG A 538 -6.38 36.44 -6.91
CA ARG A 538 -6.62 37.12 -8.20
C ARG A 538 -6.97 38.59 -8.01
N ALA A 539 -7.81 38.90 -7.02
CA ALA A 539 -8.16 40.29 -6.69
C ALA A 539 -6.92 41.09 -6.25
N LEU A 540 -6.15 40.57 -5.28
CA LEU A 540 -4.94 41.21 -4.78
C LEU A 540 -3.87 41.39 -5.87
N LEU A 541 -3.71 40.40 -6.75
CA LEU A 541 -2.78 40.47 -7.86
C LEU A 541 -3.17 41.56 -8.87
N SER A 542 -4.47 41.68 -9.16
CA SER A 542 -4.99 42.71 -10.07
C SER A 542 -4.73 44.11 -9.51
N GLU A 543 -5.03 44.34 -8.24
CA GLU A 543 -4.79 45.61 -7.55
C GLU A 543 -3.28 45.95 -7.52
N SER A 544 -2.46 45.00 -7.10
CA SER A 544 -1.00 45.18 -7.02
C SER A 544 -0.39 45.50 -8.39
N THR A 545 -0.89 44.87 -9.46
CA THR A 545 -0.43 45.13 -10.83
C THR A 545 -0.81 46.54 -11.28
N HIS A 546 -2.02 46.99 -10.93
CA HIS A 546 -2.46 48.35 -11.23
C HIS A 546 -1.61 49.40 -10.50
N LEU A 547 -1.37 49.21 -9.20
CA LEU A 547 -0.55 50.11 -8.39
C LEU A 547 0.92 50.15 -8.84
N LEU A 548 1.51 49.01 -9.20
CA LEU A 548 2.84 48.99 -9.81
C LEU A 548 2.87 49.79 -11.11
N GLY A 549 1.85 49.63 -11.96
CA GLY A 549 1.72 50.41 -13.19
C GLY A 549 1.73 51.92 -12.91
N ASN A 550 1.04 52.37 -11.87
CA ASN A 550 1.05 53.77 -11.45
C ASN A 550 2.45 54.23 -11.01
N GLU A 551 3.16 53.43 -10.20
CA GLU A 551 4.54 53.75 -9.78
C GLU A 551 5.53 53.79 -10.96
N GLN A 552 5.30 52.99 -12.02
CA GLN A 552 6.15 52.96 -13.22
C GLN A 552 5.90 54.13 -14.18
N MET A 553 4.76 54.82 -14.07
CA MET A 553 4.44 56.01 -14.87
C MET A 553 5.13 57.28 -14.35
N GLU A 554 5.73 57.21 -13.15
CA GLU A 554 6.51 58.29 -12.57
C GLU A 554 7.86 58.47 -13.30
N PRO A 555 8.49 59.67 -13.25
CA PRO A 555 9.75 59.95 -13.94
C PRO A 555 10.83 58.91 -13.59
N ALA A 556 11.38 58.27 -14.64
CA ALA A 556 12.26 57.11 -14.50
C ALA A 556 13.42 57.39 -13.53
N PRO A 557 13.54 56.66 -12.41
CA PRO A 557 14.73 56.70 -11.59
C PRO A 557 15.92 56.15 -12.40
N ALA A 558 17.13 56.61 -12.10
CA ALA A 558 18.33 55.91 -12.58
C ALA A 558 18.25 54.43 -12.19
N ALA A 559 18.46 53.52 -13.15
CA ALA A 559 18.23 52.07 -12.99
C ALA A 559 19.00 51.43 -11.82
N ASP A 560 20.07 52.06 -11.34
CA ASP A 560 20.92 51.61 -10.23
C ASP A 560 20.55 52.24 -8.87
N GLY A 561 19.51 53.07 -8.80
CA GLY A 561 19.02 53.64 -7.55
C GLY A 561 18.22 52.64 -6.70
N ARG A 562 18.20 52.83 -5.38
CA ARG A 562 17.47 51.99 -4.41
C ARG A 562 16.00 51.74 -4.82
N ARG A 563 15.32 52.77 -5.33
CA ARG A 563 13.94 52.68 -5.85
C ARG A 563 13.81 51.73 -7.06
N GLY A 564 14.80 51.70 -7.95
CA GLY A 564 14.81 50.79 -9.11
C GLY A 564 14.98 49.32 -8.70
N MET A 565 15.81 49.05 -7.69
CA MET A 565 15.96 47.71 -7.12
C MET A 565 14.68 47.23 -6.43
N ASP A 566 14.01 48.11 -5.69
CA ASP A 566 12.74 47.81 -5.02
C ASP A 566 11.62 47.49 -6.02
N LEU A 567 11.48 48.28 -7.09
CA LEU A 567 10.52 48.01 -8.17
C LEU A 567 10.80 46.69 -8.89
N LYS A 568 12.07 46.36 -9.15
CA LYS A 568 12.46 45.07 -9.73
C LYS A 568 12.14 43.89 -8.80
N GLY A 569 12.34 44.07 -7.49
CA GLY A 569 11.93 43.10 -6.47
C GLY A 569 10.43 42.85 -6.47
N ILE A 570 9.63 43.92 -6.56
CA ILE A 570 8.16 43.86 -6.69
C ILE A 570 7.74 43.09 -7.96
N GLU A 571 8.34 43.38 -9.12
CA GLU A 571 8.05 42.68 -10.36
C GLU A 571 8.31 41.16 -10.27
N VAL A 572 9.43 40.76 -9.64
CA VAL A 572 9.78 39.36 -9.45
C VAL A 572 8.74 38.67 -8.55
N LYS A 573 8.31 39.32 -7.46
CA LYS A 573 7.28 38.79 -6.57
C LYS A 573 5.93 38.65 -7.27
N LEU A 574 5.50 39.64 -8.07
CA LEU A 574 4.25 39.57 -8.83
C LEU A 574 4.29 38.49 -9.92
N ARG A 575 5.42 38.33 -10.62
CA ARG A 575 5.60 37.25 -11.59
C ARG A 575 5.50 35.88 -10.91
N ARG A 576 6.13 35.73 -9.73
CA ARG A 576 6.02 34.50 -8.94
C ARG A 576 4.60 34.24 -8.46
N ALA A 577 3.90 35.27 -7.97
CA ALA A 577 2.50 35.16 -7.55
C ALA A 577 1.59 34.71 -8.71
N ARG A 578 1.78 35.24 -9.92
CA ARG A 578 1.07 34.78 -11.14
C ARG A 578 1.29 33.30 -11.44
N GLN A 579 2.53 32.83 -11.33
CA GLN A 579 2.86 31.41 -11.56
C GLN A 579 2.23 30.50 -10.51
N LEU A 580 2.12 30.97 -9.28
CA LEU A 580 1.63 30.19 -8.15
C LEU A 580 0.11 30.24 -7.98
N ILE A 581 -0.61 31.12 -8.66
CA ILE A 581 -2.01 31.42 -8.34
C ILE A 581 -2.93 30.20 -8.46
N ASP A 582 -2.65 29.31 -9.41
CA ASP A 582 -3.46 28.12 -9.66
C ASP A 582 -3.01 26.91 -8.84
N GLU A 583 -1.78 26.91 -8.31
CA GLU A 583 -1.20 25.78 -7.57
C GLU A 583 -1.15 26.01 -6.05
N GLN A 584 -0.83 27.25 -5.64
CA GLN A 584 -0.60 27.68 -4.26
C GLN A 584 -1.22 29.07 -4.03
N PRO A 585 -2.56 29.20 -4.08
CA PRO A 585 -3.22 30.49 -3.98
C PRO A 585 -2.92 31.22 -2.67
N GLY A 586 -2.72 30.50 -1.56
CA GLY A 586 -2.29 31.11 -0.28
C GLY A 586 -0.91 31.78 -0.35
N THR A 587 0.07 31.15 -0.99
CA THR A 587 1.39 31.74 -1.23
C THR A 587 1.30 32.94 -2.17
N ALA A 588 0.46 32.87 -3.20
CA ALA A 588 0.19 33.99 -4.09
C ALA A 588 -0.44 35.19 -3.35
N CYS A 589 -1.40 34.95 -2.43
CA CYS A 589 -1.93 35.97 -1.52
C CYS A 589 -0.83 36.60 -0.67
N ALA A 590 0.02 35.80 -0.03
CA ALA A 590 1.09 36.32 0.83
C ALA A 590 2.08 37.21 0.05
N LEU A 591 2.47 36.79 -1.15
CA LEU A 591 3.35 37.56 -2.02
C LEU A 591 2.71 38.88 -2.49
N THR A 592 1.41 38.85 -2.83
CA THR A 592 0.70 40.06 -3.29
C THR A 592 0.44 41.04 -2.15
N LEU A 593 0.11 40.56 -0.93
CA LEU A 593 0.01 41.41 0.26
C LEU A 593 1.33 42.09 0.60
N ASP A 594 2.43 41.35 0.53
CA ASP A 594 3.78 41.90 0.73
C ASP A 594 4.13 42.97 -0.33
N VAL A 595 3.73 42.75 -1.60
CA VAL A 595 3.87 43.76 -2.66
C VAL A 595 3.01 45.00 -2.38
N LEU A 596 1.75 44.87 -1.99
CA LEU A 596 0.90 46.00 -1.62
C LEU A 596 1.53 46.82 -0.49
N GLY A 597 2.09 46.15 0.52
CA GLY A 597 2.81 46.82 1.61
C GLY A 597 4.04 47.60 1.14
N GLN A 598 4.80 47.08 0.17
CA GLN A 598 5.94 47.77 -0.42
C GLN A 598 5.51 48.95 -1.31
N LEU A 599 4.47 48.81 -2.12
CA LEU A 599 3.94 49.87 -2.98
C LEU A 599 3.38 51.03 -2.15
N ASP A 600 2.65 50.73 -1.07
CA ASP A 600 2.17 51.76 -0.14
C ASP A 600 3.32 52.50 0.56
N ALA A 601 4.40 51.79 0.92
CA ALA A 601 5.59 52.44 1.49
C ALA A 601 6.28 53.39 0.49
N LEU A 602 6.34 53.01 -0.80
CA LEU A 602 6.88 53.86 -1.87
C LEU A 602 6.00 55.11 -2.09
N ALA A 603 4.68 54.93 -2.15
CA ALA A 603 3.73 56.03 -2.28
C ALA A 603 3.83 57.00 -1.11
N ARG A 604 3.89 56.51 0.14
CA ARG A 604 4.07 57.35 1.33
C ARG A 604 5.40 58.10 1.35
N ALA A 605 6.49 57.45 0.95
CA ALA A 605 7.80 58.11 0.86
C ALA A 605 7.79 59.25 -0.17
N ARG A 606 7.06 59.08 -1.27
CA ARG A 606 6.85 60.13 -2.28
C ARG A 606 6.01 61.28 -1.73
N ASP A 607 4.89 61.00 -1.09
CA ASP A 607 4.01 62.03 -0.53
C ASP A 607 4.75 62.86 0.54
N ALA A 608 5.61 62.22 1.34
CA ALA A 608 6.49 62.92 2.28
C ALA A 608 7.54 63.80 1.57
N ALA A 609 8.11 63.32 0.47
CA ALA A 609 9.09 64.10 -0.32
C ALA A 609 8.46 65.29 -1.05
N THR A 610 7.17 65.20 -1.43
CA THR A 610 6.43 66.30 -2.07
C THR A 610 5.85 67.31 -1.08
N GLN A 611 5.64 66.94 0.19
CA GLN A 611 5.23 67.87 1.26
C GLN A 611 6.41 68.58 1.95
N GLY A 612 7.62 68.03 1.84
CA GLY A 612 8.85 68.62 2.40
C GLY A 612 9.64 69.51 1.42
N ALA A 613 9.17 69.62 0.17
CA ALA A 613 9.67 70.52 -0.87
C ALA A 613 8.70 71.69 -1.04
#